data_AF-A0A7J4FK52-F1
#
_entry.id   AF-A0A7J4FK52-F1
#
_cell.length_a   1.000
_cell.length_b   1.000
_cell.length_c   1.000
_cell.angle_alpha   90.00
_cell.angle_beta   90.00
_cell.angle_gamma   90.00
#
_symmetry.space_group_name_H-M   'P 1'
#
loop_
_entity.id
_entity.type
_entity.pdbx_description
1 polymer ?
#
loop_
_entity_poly.entity_id
_entity_poly.type
_entity_poly.pdbx_seq_one_letter_code
_entity_poly.pdbx_strand_id
1 'polypeptide(L)'
;MEKLGFKRYLLTSVKYNFERLQQLTIEELRKIKEALIKTGRYKRLMATGKAYPKKEEFEKWIENQNLQAIANVLSRLAVLAETKIYLFWKNPNLKT
;
A
#
# COMPACT_ATOMS: atom_id res chain seq x y z
N MET A 1 -1.09 11.98 0.02
CA MET A 1 0.15 11.52 -0.64
C MET A 1 0.76 12.61 -1.51
N GLU A 2 0.05 13.19 -2.47
CA GLU A 2 0.61 14.24 -3.36
C GLU A 2 1.09 15.49 -2.63
N LYS A 3 0.34 15.96 -1.62
CA LYS A 3 0.76 17.06 -0.73
C LYS A 3 2.07 16.78 0.04
N LEU A 4 2.47 15.51 0.14
CA LEU A 4 3.73 15.08 0.75
C LEU A 4 4.81 14.79 -0.31
N GLY A 5 4.63 15.27 -1.55
CA GLY A 5 5.60 15.15 -2.64
C GLY A 5 5.65 13.80 -3.36
N PHE A 6 4.70 12.89 -3.09
CA PHE A 6 4.60 11.63 -3.83
C PHE A 6 3.92 11.84 -5.18
N LYS A 7 4.53 11.31 -6.23
CA LYS A 7 3.94 11.21 -7.57
C LYS A 7 3.08 9.95 -7.65
N ARG A 8 1.77 10.10 -7.88
CA ARG A 8 0.79 8.99 -7.85
C ARG A 8 1.17 7.82 -8.76
N TYR A 9 1.62 8.12 -9.98
CA TYR A 9 2.03 7.12 -10.97
C TYR A 9 3.36 6.41 -10.63
N LEU A 10 4.12 6.90 -9.65
CA LEU A 10 5.35 6.26 -9.15
C LEU A 10 5.14 5.53 -7.83
N LEU A 11 3.94 5.58 -7.24
CA LEU A 11 3.68 4.96 -5.94
C LEU A 11 3.84 3.43 -5.97
N THR A 12 3.77 2.79 -7.14
CA THR A 12 4.06 1.35 -7.29
C THR A 12 5.55 1.04 -7.13
N SER A 13 6.45 2.02 -7.32
CA SER A 13 7.91 1.84 -7.18
C SER A 13 8.36 1.93 -5.72
N VAL A 14 8.82 0.80 -5.17
CA VAL A 14 9.37 0.74 -3.80
C VAL A 14 10.58 1.65 -3.65
N LYS A 15 11.47 1.69 -4.65
CA LYS A 15 12.68 2.54 -4.64
C LYS A 15 12.31 4.02 -4.53
N TYR A 16 11.42 4.49 -5.39
CA TYR A 16 10.95 5.87 -5.37
C TYR A 16 10.30 6.23 -4.03
N ASN A 17 9.45 5.35 -3.51
CA ASN A 17 8.80 5.56 -2.21
C ASN A 17 9.81 5.64 -1.08
N PHE A 18 10.82 4.76 -1.06
CA PHE A 18 11.85 4.74 -0.05
C PHE A 18 12.69 6.02 -0.06
N GLU A 19 13.18 6.43 -1.23
CA GLU A 19 13.92 7.69 -1.41
C GLU A 19 13.09 8.88 -0.95
N ARG A 20 11.79 8.92 -1.28
CA ARG A 20 10.91 9.99 -0.83
C ARG A 20 10.72 9.97 0.68
N LEU A 21 10.52 8.80 1.28
CA LEU A 21 10.34 8.64 2.74
C LEU A 21 11.56 9.13 3.53
N GLN A 22 12.78 8.94 3.01
CA GLN A 22 14.02 9.43 3.64
C GLN A 22 14.09 10.96 3.74
N GLN A 23 13.35 11.67 2.89
CA GLN A 23 13.33 13.14 2.86
C GLN A 23 12.21 13.75 3.71
N LEU A 24 11.39 12.92 4.37
CA LEU A 24 10.26 13.39 5.16
C LEU A 24 10.65 13.68 6.60
N THR A 25 9.97 14.64 7.19
CA THR A 25 10.00 14.86 8.63
C THR A 25 9.29 13.73 9.38
N ILE A 26 9.62 13.57 10.66
CA ILE A 26 8.96 12.59 11.55
C ILE A 26 7.44 12.80 11.57
N GLU A 27 6.99 14.06 11.54
CA GLU A 27 5.58 14.42 11.57
C GLU A 27 4.85 14.06 10.27
N GLU A 28 5.50 14.24 9.11
CA GLU A 28 4.96 13.77 7.83
C GLU A 28 4.92 12.24 7.75
N LEU A 29 5.93 11.56 8.28
CA LEU A 29 5.95 10.10 8.37
C LEU A 29 4.79 9.57 9.23
N ARG A 30 4.52 10.23 10.36
CA ARG A 30 3.37 9.91 11.22
C ARG A 30 2.05 10.06 10.46
N LYS A 31 1.87 11.15 9.72
CA LYS A 31 0.69 11.36 8.85
C LYS A 31 0.54 10.26 7.80
N ILE A 32 1.64 9.74 7.25
CA ILE A 32 1.60 8.60 6.32
C ILE A 32 1.10 7.34 7.02
N LYS A 33 1.68 6.99 8.17
CA LYS A 33 1.25 5.81 8.95
C LYS A 33 -0.23 5.88 9.31
N GLU A 34 -0.69 7.03 9.79
CA GLU A 34 -2.11 7.27 10.08
C GLU A 34 -2.99 7.13 8.84
N ALA A 35 -2.56 7.67 7.70
CA ALA A 35 -3.30 7.53 6.45
C ALA A 35 -3.41 6.04 6.03
N LEU A 36 -2.34 5.27 6.19
CA LEU A 36 -2.33 3.83 5.92
C LEU A 36 -3.31 3.07 6.82
N ILE A 37 -3.35 3.39 8.11
CA ILE A 37 -4.30 2.82 9.09
C ILE A 37 -5.75 3.16 8.68
N LYS A 38 -6.01 4.41 8.32
CA LYS A 38 -7.35 4.90 7.91
C LYS A 38 -7.87 4.26 6.62
N THR A 39 -7.01 3.69 5.77
CA THR A 39 -7.47 3.02 4.53
C THR A 39 -8.40 1.84 4.79
N GLY A 40 -8.35 1.23 5.98
CA GLY A 40 -9.10 -0.01 6.29
C GLY A 40 -8.62 -1.24 5.50
N ARG A 41 -7.57 -1.12 4.68
CA ARG A 41 -7.03 -2.20 3.85
C ARG A 41 -5.97 -3.04 4.57
N TYR A 42 -5.91 -2.95 5.89
CA TYR A 42 -4.85 -3.50 6.74
C TYR A 42 -4.55 -4.98 6.46
N LYS A 43 -5.57 -5.82 6.21
CA LYS A 43 -5.38 -7.25 5.88
C LYS A 43 -4.54 -7.50 4.62
N ARG A 44 -4.60 -6.59 3.64
CA ARG A 44 -3.86 -6.70 2.37
C ARG A 44 -2.54 -5.95 2.39
N LEU A 45 -2.42 -4.96 3.29
CA LEU A 45 -1.22 -4.17 3.45
C LEU A 45 -0.20 -4.86 4.36
N MET A 46 -0.67 -5.49 5.42
CA MET A 46 0.16 -6.21 6.38
C MET A 46 0.80 -7.44 5.72
N ALA A 47 2.12 -7.53 5.75
CA ALA A 47 2.89 -8.65 5.21
C ALA A 47 2.93 -9.86 6.16
N THR A 48 1.89 -10.12 6.95
CA THR A 48 1.91 -11.22 7.91
C THR A 48 1.36 -12.49 7.29
N GLY A 49 2.00 -13.63 7.54
CA GLY A 49 1.46 -14.96 7.20
C GLY A 49 0.25 -15.36 8.04
N LYS A 50 -0.39 -14.41 8.74
CA LYS A 50 -1.52 -14.65 9.64
C LYS A 50 -2.82 -14.57 8.83
N ALA A 51 -3.66 -15.58 8.94
CA ALA A 51 -4.91 -15.66 8.15
C ALA A 51 -5.88 -14.50 8.43
N TYR A 52 -5.90 -13.96 9.66
CA TYR A 52 -6.85 -12.93 10.09
C TYR A 52 -6.21 -11.88 11.02
N PRO A 53 -5.41 -10.94 10.49
CA PRO A 53 -4.88 -9.86 11.28
C PRO A 53 -6.00 -8.89 11.69
N LYS A 54 -5.93 -8.39 12.93
CA LYS A 54 -6.82 -7.34 13.47
C LYS A 54 -6.28 -5.94 13.15
N LYS A 55 -7.13 -4.91 13.27
CA LYS A 55 -6.75 -3.52 13.00
C LYS A 55 -5.69 -3.04 13.99
N GLU A 56 -5.85 -3.36 15.26
CA GLU A 56 -4.95 -2.96 16.35
C GLU A 56 -3.56 -3.62 16.18
N GLU A 57 -3.52 -4.83 15.63
CA GLU A 57 -2.27 -5.50 15.28
C GLU A 57 -1.56 -4.79 14.13
N PHE A 58 -2.30 -4.33 13.12
CA PHE A 58 -1.73 -3.54 12.03
C PHE A 58 -1.19 -2.19 12.51
N GLU A 59 -1.93 -1.49 13.38
CA GLU A 59 -1.48 -0.23 13.99
C GLU A 59 -0.15 -0.43 14.73
N LYS A 60 -0.08 -1.42 15.61
CA LYS A 60 1.17 -1.74 16.32
C LYS A 60 2.29 -2.16 15.36
N TRP A 61 1.97 -2.94 14.33
CA TRP A 61 2.95 -3.42 13.37
C TRP A 61 3.54 -2.28 12.54
N ILE A 62 2.71 -1.41 11.97
CA ILE A 62 3.15 -0.31 11.09
C ILE A 62 3.96 0.74 11.87
N GLU A 63 3.65 0.94 13.15
CA GLU A 63 4.41 1.88 13.97
C GLU A 63 5.87 1.46 14.17
N ASN A 64 6.12 0.15 14.26
CA ASN A 64 7.45 -0.43 14.47
C ASN A 64 8.19 -0.76 13.17
N GLN A 65 7.62 -0.44 12.01
CA GLN A 65 8.27 -0.72 10.72
C GLN A 65 9.33 0.30 10.33
N ASN A 66 10.38 -0.19 9.66
CA ASN A 66 11.37 0.66 9.01
C ASN A 66 10.83 1.29 7.72
N LEU A 67 11.54 2.27 7.17
CA LEU A 67 11.13 2.98 5.95
C LEU A 67 10.98 2.04 4.76
N GLN A 68 11.80 1.00 4.65
CA GLN A 68 11.71 0.02 3.56
C GLN A 68 10.38 -0.75 3.60
N ALA A 69 9.95 -1.19 4.79
CA ALA A 69 8.67 -1.85 4.96
C ALA A 69 7.50 -0.90 4.66
N ILE A 70 7.58 0.37 5.07
CA ILE A 70 6.58 1.39 4.73
C ILE A 70 6.52 1.62 3.22
N ALA A 71 7.67 1.68 2.53
CA ALA A 71 7.75 1.82 1.07
C ALA A 71 7.06 0.66 0.34
N ASN A 72 7.23 -0.58 0.85
CA ASN A 72 6.52 -1.76 0.33
C ASN A 72 5.01 -1.68 0.56
N VAL A 73 4.57 -1.21 1.72
CA VAL A 73 3.14 -1.02 2.02
C VAL A 73 2.51 0.02 1.08
N LEU A 74 3.22 1.11 0.81
CA LEU A 74 2.79 2.14 -0.16
C LEU A 74 2.65 1.55 -1.57
N SER A 75 3.62 0.76 -2.01
CA SER A 75 3.58 0.07 -3.32
C SER A 75 2.37 -0.86 -3.42
N ARG A 76 2.11 -1.68 -2.41
CA ARG A 76 0.92 -2.53 -2.36
C ARG A 76 -0.36 -1.71 -2.39
N LEU A 77 -0.44 -0.63 -1.62
CA LEU A 77 -1.60 0.25 -1.63
C LEU A 77 -1.87 0.82 -3.02
N ALA A 78 -0.82 1.22 -3.74
CA ALA A 78 -0.91 1.73 -5.11
C ALA A 78 -1.47 0.68 -6.07
N VAL A 79 -0.91 -0.54 -6.06
CA VAL A 79 -1.40 -1.68 -6.85
C VAL A 79 -2.86 -2.01 -6.52
N LEU A 80 -3.24 -1.91 -5.24
CA LEU A 80 -4.63 -2.13 -4.82
C LEU A 80 -5.58 -1.01 -5.23
N ALA A 81 -5.07 0.18 -5.51
CA ALA A 81 -5.85 1.36 -5.88
C ALA A 81 -5.93 1.56 -7.41
N GLU A 82 -5.08 0.89 -8.18
CA GLU A 82 -5.13 0.92 -9.64
C GLU A 82 -6.45 0.32 -10.16
N THR A 83 -6.95 0.94 -11.23
CA THR A 83 -8.14 0.47 -11.94
C THR A 83 -7.85 -0.88 -12.57
N LYS A 84 -8.58 -1.90 -12.14
CA LYS A 84 -8.48 -3.24 -12.72
C LYS A 84 -9.25 -3.31 -14.02
N ILE A 85 -8.54 -3.63 -15.11
CA ILE A 85 -9.16 -4.00 -16.39
C ILE A 85 -9.25 -5.52 -16.43
N TYR A 86 -10.46 -6.05 -16.46
CA TYR A 86 -10.70 -7.48 -16.57
C TYR A 86 -10.84 -7.84 -18.04
N LEU A 87 -9.94 -8.69 -18.53
CA LEU A 87 -10.06 -9.28 -19.87
C LEU A 87 -10.93 -10.54 -19.75
N PHE A 88 -12.17 -10.44 -20.22
CA PHE A 88 -13.07 -11.59 -20.30
C PHE A 88 -12.80 -12.33 -21.63
N TRP A 89 -12.16 -13.49 -21.54
CA TRP A 89 -11.98 -14.37 -22.70
C TRP A 89 -13.26 -15.18 -22.89
N LYS A 90 -14.02 -14.88 -23.95
CA LYS A 90 -15.15 -15.73 -24.36
C LYS A 90 -14.60 -16.86 -25.21
N ASN A 91 -14.76 -18.11 -24.76
CA ASN A 91 -14.42 -19.27 -25.58
C ASN A 91 -15.44 -19.39 -26.73
N PRO A 92 -15.03 -19.21 -27.99
CA PRO A 92 -15.96 -19.26 -29.13
C PRO A 92 -16.57 -20.64 -29.36
N ASN A 93 -16.02 -21.70 -28.74
CA ASN A 93 -16.49 -23.08 -28.90
C ASN A 93 -17.53 -23.50 -27.84
N LEU A 94 -17.85 -22.66 -26.86
CA LEU A 94 -18.94 -22.92 -25.92
C LEU A 94 -20.26 -22.55 -26.58
N LYS A 95 -20.91 -23.52 -27.23
CA LYS A 95 -22.31 -23.41 -27.68
C LYS A 95 -23.22 -23.45 -26.45
N THR A 96 -24.10 -22.45 -26.33
CA THR A 96 -25.12 -22.33 -25.28
C THR A 96 -26.37 -23.09 -25.68
#